data_AF-A0A821J448-F1
#
_entry.id   AF-A0A821J448-F1
#
_cell.length_a   1.000
_cell.length_b   1.000
_cell.length_c   1.000
_cell.angle_alpha   90.00
_cell.angle_beta   90.00
_cell.angle_gamma   90.00
#
_symmetry.space_group_name_H-M   'P 1'
#
loop_
_entity.id
_entity.type
_entity.pdbx_description
1 polymer ?
#
loop_
_entity_poly.entity_id
_entity_poly.type
_entity_poly.pdbx_seq_one_letter_code
_entity_poly.pdbx_strand_id
1 'polypeptide(L)'
;SGGVDIGKVQDDSFAYIAALEPFHGNVVSVYTKTTNNSLTQIQWQRHVLDVYGYPNQNGEGTGHYVVCADFDKDGTDEFLVALRGPTPNEGVFYYKPVDLSRGLFTKWKVSDTSASRIAVADFDNDGFADFATIGYHVPGYYSAENPSVSVFYNRFVNRITQVKNELQVMRQNDELLFTIPRPNKILQYQALPFLTIGGITLSLEVLPPYSSR
;
A
#
# COMPACT_ATOMS: atom_id res chain seq x y z
N SER A 1 -5.25 -19.31 11.25
CA SER A 1 -5.02 -17.90 10.93
C SER A 1 -5.69 -17.55 9.63
N GLY A 2 -6.66 -16.65 9.65
CA GLY A 2 -7.02 -15.83 8.50
C GLY A 2 -6.75 -14.38 8.90
N GLY A 3 -6.91 -13.43 7.98
CA GLY A 3 -6.67 -12.03 8.31
C GLY A 3 -7.58 -11.12 7.51
N VAL A 4 -7.90 -9.99 8.10
CA VAL A 4 -8.46 -8.84 7.39
C VAL A 4 -7.67 -7.62 7.80
N ASP A 5 -7.52 -6.68 6.88
CA ASP A 5 -7.00 -5.36 7.19
C ASP A 5 -7.68 -4.30 6.32
N ILE A 6 -7.59 -3.05 6.74
CA ILE A 6 -8.34 -1.93 6.16
C ILE A 6 -7.38 -1.12 5.32
N GLY A 7 -7.72 -0.94 4.04
CA GLY A 7 -6.94 -0.11 3.12
C GLY A 7 -7.51 1.30 3.00
N LYS A 8 -6.64 2.28 3.21
CA LYS A 8 -6.89 3.70 2.97
C LYS A 8 -6.75 4.06 1.49
N VAL A 9 -7.54 5.03 1.02
CA VAL A 9 -7.31 5.75 -0.25
C VAL A 9 -7.51 7.23 0.00
N GLN A 10 -6.44 8.01 -0.14
CA GLN A 10 -6.44 9.45 0.13
C GLN A 10 -7.06 9.73 1.51
N ASP A 11 -8.14 10.49 1.60
CA ASP A 11 -8.78 10.80 2.88
C ASP A 11 -9.74 9.69 3.39
N ASP A 12 -10.07 8.71 2.55
CA ASP A 12 -10.95 7.59 2.93
C ASP A 12 -10.15 6.49 3.63
N SER A 13 -10.10 6.55 4.96
CA SER A 13 -9.39 5.58 5.81
C SER A 13 -9.99 4.17 5.79
N PHE A 14 -11.15 3.97 5.16
CA PHE A 14 -11.84 2.68 5.07
C PHE A 14 -12.25 2.39 3.63
N ALA A 15 -11.42 2.73 2.65
CA ALA A 15 -11.76 2.65 1.23
C ALA A 15 -12.04 1.21 0.75
N TYR A 16 -11.26 0.24 1.24
CA TYR A 16 -11.48 -1.18 0.98
C TYR A 16 -11.03 -2.04 2.18
N ILE A 17 -11.44 -3.30 2.20
CA ILE A 17 -11.00 -4.28 3.20
C ILE A 17 -10.30 -5.41 2.45
N ALA A 18 -9.02 -5.65 2.72
CA ALA A 18 -8.30 -6.81 2.23
C ALA A 18 -8.57 -8.00 3.15
N ALA A 19 -8.76 -9.19 2.59
CA ALA A 19 -9.07 -10.38 3.34
C ALA A 19 -8.33 -11.61 2.80
N LEU A 20 -7.94 -12.47 3.73
CA LEU A 20 -7.36 -13.78 3.47
C LEU A 20 -8.25 -14.85 4.10
N GLU A 21 -8.87 -15.65 3.25
CA GLU A 21 -10.01 -16.50 3.57
C GLU A 21 -9.78 -17.97 3.18
N PRO A 22 -10.37 -18.91 3.92
CA PRO A 22 -10.86 -18.82 5.31
C PRO A 22 -9.68 -18.96 6.32
N PHE A 23 -9.92 -19.54 7.50
CA PHE A 23 -8.85 -19.95 8.41
C PHE A 23 -7.81 -20.80 7.67
N HIS A 24 -6.57 -20.34 7.72
CA HIS A 24 -5.41 -20.90 7.00
C HIS A 24 -5.73 -21.15 5.53
N GLY A 25 -6.54 -20.28 4.93
CA GLY A 25 -7.07 -20.50 3.60
C GLY A 25 -6.09 -20.22 2.49
N ASN A 26 -6.62 -20.16 1.27
CA ASN A 26 -5.88 -19.90 0.04
C ASN A 26 -6.50 -18.78 -0.78
N VAL A 27 -7.62 -18.19 -0.34
CA VAL A 27 -8.35 -17.20 -1.12
C VAL A 27 -7.99 -15.81 -0.65
N VAL A 28 -7.47 -14.99 -1.57
CA VAL A 28 -7.33 -13.55 -1.34
C VAL A 28 -8.55 -12.86 -1.94
N SER A 29 -9.21 -12.07 -1.12
CA SER A 29 -10.37 -11.28 -1.52
C SER A 29 -10.21 -9.84 -1.05
N VAL A 30 -10.98 -8.97 -1.69
CA VAL A 30 -11.18 -7.59 -1.22
C VAL A 30 -12.66 -7.30 -1.16
N TYR A 31 -13.03 -6.45 -0.22
CA TYR A 31 -14.36 -5.90 -0.11
C TYR A 31 -14.30 -4.42 -0.45
N THR A 32 -15.11 -3.99 -1.40
CA THR A 32 -15.16 -2.59 -1.87
C THR A 32 -16.55 -2.03 -1.65
N LYS A 33 -16.64 -0.70 -1.46
CA LYS A 33 -17.92 -0.04 -1.19
C LYS A 33 -18.78 -0.03 -2.44
N THR A 34 -20.05 -0.40 -2.33
CA THR A 34 -21.03 -0.19 -3.42
C THR A 34 -21.70 1.17 -3.34
N THR A 35 -21.65 1.83 -2.17
CA THR A 35 -22.21 3.16 -1.93
C THR A 35 -21.27 3.99 -1.05
N ASN A 36 -21.20 5.29 -1.32
CA ASN A 36 -20.49 6.25 -0.46
C ASN A 36 -21.40 6.73 0.68
N ASN A 37 -21.63 5.83 1.64
CA ASN A 37 -22.44 6.09 2.84
C ASN A 37 -21.57 6.12 4.11
N SER A 38 -22.20 6.47 5.24
CA SER A 38 -21.58 6.31 6.57
C SER A 38 -21.16 4.85 6.82
N LEU A 39 -20.12 4.62 7.63
CA LEU A 39 -19.52 3.29 7.83
C LEU A 39 -20.52 2.18 8.18
N THR A 40 -21.59 2.50 8.91
CA THR A 40 -22.63 1.54 9.32
C THR A 40 -23.68 1.26 8.24
N GLN A 41 -23.65 2.01 7.14
CA GLN A 41 -24.59 1.96 6.01
C GLN A 41 -23.90 1.62 4.69
N ILE A 42 -22.59 1.37 4.72
CA ILE A 42 -21.83 0.88 3.57
C ILE A 42 -22.25 -0.56 3.30
N GLN A 43 -22.65 -0.79 2.06
CA GLN A 43 -22.73 -2.14 1.53
C GLN A 43 -21.39 -2.50 0.88
N TRP A 44 -20.90 -3.69 1.21
CA TRP A 44 -19.62 -4.20 0.76
C TRP A 44 -19.82 -5.26 -0.32
N GLN A 45 -19.13 -5.10 -1.45
CA GLN A 45 -19.07 -6.11 -2.49
C GLN A 45 -17.76 -6.88 -2.39
N ARG A 46 -17.86 -8.21 -2.30
CA ARG A 46 -16.71 -9.11 -2.25
C ARG A 46 -16.20 -9.41 -3.66
N HIS A 47 -14.91 -9.25 -3.88
CA HIS A 47 -14.19 -9.63 -5.08
C HIS A 47 -13.12 -10.66 -4.73
N VAL A 48 -13.10 -11.81 -5.41
CA VAL A 48 -11.97 -12.75 -5.31
C VAL A 48 -10.87 -12.25 -6.22
N LEU A 49 -9.69 -12.06 -5.67
CA LEU A 49 -8.50 -11.67 -6.44
C LEU A 49 -7.71 -12.91 -6.83
N ASP A 50 -7.51 -13.85 -5.91
CA ASP A 50 -6.69 -15.04 -6.14
C ASP A 50 -7.12 -16.25 -5.32
N VAL A 51 -6.74 -17.43 -5.81
CA VAL A 51 -6.84 -18.71 -5.11
C VAL A 51 -5.50 -19.45 -5.23
N TYR A 52 -4.76 -19.55 -4.12
CA TYR A 52 -3.43 -20.13 -4.05
C TYR A 52 -3.45 -21.64 -3.83
N GLY A 53 -3.48 -22.39 -4.93
CA GLY A 53 -3.46 -23.86 -4.91
C GLY A 53 -4.75 -24.45 -4.32
N TYR A 54 -4.75 -25.75 -4.04
CA TYR A 54 -5.87 -26.44 -3.42
C TYR A 54 -5.66 -26.59 -1.91
N PRO A 55 -6.73 -26.53 -1.09
CA PRO A 55 -6.63 -26.86 0.31
C PRO A 55 -6.15 -28.30 0.52
N ASN A 56 -5.41 -28.54 1.59
CA ASN A 56 -5.00 -29.87 2.02
C ASN A 56 -6.19 -30.67 2.59
N GLN A 57 -5.92 -31.88 3.09
CA GLN A 57 -6.95 -32.75 3.67
C GLN A 57 -7.70 -32.17 4.88
N ASN A 58 -7.14 -31.15 5.54
CA ASN A 58 -7.77 -30.44 6.65
C ASN A 58 -8.57 -29.20 6.18
N GLY A 59 -8.63 -28.94 4.88
CA GLY A 59 -9.27 -27.75 4.32
C GLY A 59 -8.41 -26.48 4.41
N GLU A 60 -7.11 -26.61 4.64
CA GLU A 60 -6.19 -25.48 4.78
C GLU A 60 -5.33 -25.27 3.53
N GLY A 61 -5.17 -24.01 3.13
CA GLY A 61 -4.18 -23.53 2.19
C GLY A 61 -2.92 -22.94 2.83
N THR A 62 -2.27 -22.07 2.06
CA THR A 62 -0.96 -21.48 2.40
C THR A 62 -1.06 -20.09 3.03
N GLY A 63 -2.22 -19.46 3.01
CA GLY A 63 -2.43 -18.12 3.55
C GLY A 63 -2.34 -18.08 5.06
N HIS A 64 -1.69 -17.04 5.59
CA HIS A 64 -1.58 -16.86 7.03
C HIS A 64 -1.86 -15.43 7.54
N TYR A 65 -1.50 -14.39 6.78
CA TYR A 65 -1.63 -13.01 7.24
C TYR A 65 -1.84 -12.03 6.07
N VAL A 66 -2.52 -10.92 6.36
CA VAL A 66 -2.67 -9.77 5.45
C VAL A 66 -2.40 -8.49 6.23
N VAL A 67 -1.80 -7.50 5.58
CA VAL A 67 -1.58 -6.16 6.16
C VAL A 67 -1.64 -5.11 5.07
N CYS A 68 -2.32 -4.00 5.34
CA CYS A 68 -2.40 -2.83 4.47
C CYS A 68 -1.38 -1.76 4.89
N ALA A 69 -0.74 -1.12 3.91
CA ALA A 69 0.08 0.07 4.11
C ALA A 69 0.38 0.78 2.78
N ASP A 70 0.61 2.08 2.85
CA ASP A 70 1.07 2.91 1.72
C ASP A 70 2.58 2.70 1.48
N PHE A 71 2.93 1.69 0.68
CA PHE A 71 4.30 1.31 0.42
C PHE A 71 4.99 2.23 -0.59
N ASP A 72 4.25 2.83 -1.52
CA ASP A 72 4.81 3.70 -2.56
C ASP A 72 4.52 5.20 -2.41
N LYS A 73 3.84 5.57 -1.32
CA LYS A 73 3.54 6.93 -0.90
C LYS A 73 2.65 7.70 -1.86
N ASP A 74 1.76 7.03 -2.56
CA ASP A 74 0.77 7.69 -3.42
C ASP A 74 -0.52 8.08 -2.67
N GLY A 75 -0.60 7.78 -1.36
CA GLY A 75 -1.77 8.02 -0.52
C GLY A 75 -2.80 6.90 -0.57
N THR A 76 -2.55 5.83 -1.32
CA THR A 76 -3.35 4.61 -1.38
C THR A 76 -2.59 3.49 -0.69
N ASP A 77 -3.23 2.85 0.28
CA ASP A 77 -2.66 1.64 0.84
C ASP A 77 -2.69 0.53 -0.21
N GLU A 78 -1.55 -0.12 -0.39
CA GLU A 78 -1.48 -1.47 -0.91
C GLU A 78 -1.64 -2.47 0.22
N PHE A 79 -1.62 -3.76 -0.12
CA PHE A 79 -1.56 -4.78 0.91
C PHE A 79 -0.60 -5.91 0.56
N LEU A 80 -0.05 -6.50 1.62
CA LEU A 80 0.79 -7.68 1.55
C LEU A 80 0.02 -8.90 2.04
N VAL A 81 0.23 -10.03 1.36
CA VAL A 81 -0.27 -11.35 1.79
C VAL A 81 0.92 -12.25 2.12
N ALA A 82 0.93 -12.78 3.34
CA ALA A 82 1.92 -13.75 3.80
C ALA A 82 1.44 -15.18 3.50
N LEU A 83 2.22 -15.91 2.71
CA LEU A 83 2.00 -17.32 2.42
C LEU A 83 3.07 -18.16 3.11
N ARG A 84 2.62 -19.09 3.96
CA ARG A 84 3.51 -19.99 4.71
C ARG A 84 4.21 -21.01 3.83
N GLY A 85 3.61 -21.37 2.70
CA GLY A 85 4.06 -22.46 1.82
C GLY A 85 3.21 -23.72 1.92
N PRO A 86 3.58 -24.77 1.15
CA PRO A 86 4.86 -24.94 0.44
C PRO A 86 4.98 -24.18 -0.89
N THR A 87 6.21 -24.15 -1.46
CA THR A 87 6.46 -23.78 -2.86
C THR A 87 5.48 -24.51 -3.80
N PRO A 88 4.92 -23.81 -4.82
CA PRO A 88 5.24 -22.45 -5.24
C PRO A 88 4.50 -21.34 -4.48
N ASN A 89 3.58 -21.69 -3.57
CA ASN A 89 2.71 -20.76 -2.86
C ASN A 89 3.28 -20.39 -1.49
N GLU A 90 4.54 -19.95 -1.47
CA GLU A 90 5.24 -19.43 -0.30
C GLU A 90 5.84 -18.06 -0.60
N GLY A 91 5.99 -17.23 0.43
CA GLY A 91 6.53 -15.89 0.24
C GLY A 91 5.58 -14.79 0.68
N VAL A 92 5.84 -13.60 0.16
CA VAL A 92 4.98 -12.43 0.32
C VAL A 92 4.57 -11.93 -1.06
N PHE A 93 3.27 -11.73 -1.23
CA PHE A 93 2.69 -11.10 -2.41
C PHE A 93 2.24 -9.69 -2.08
N TYR A 94 2.53 -8.77 -2.98
CA TYR A 94 2.12 -7.37 -2.92
C TYR A 94 0.96 -7.15 -3.90
N TYR A 95 -0.05 -6.40 -3.46
CA TYR A 95 -1.23 -6.08 -4.24
C TYR A 95 -1.48 -4.58 -4.25
N LYS A 96 -1.54 -3.99 -5.45
CA LYS A 96 -1.83 -2.57 -5.67
C LYS A 96 -3.21 -2.37 -6.29
N PRO A 97 -4.09 -1.54 -5.70
CA PRO A 97 -5.34 -1.15 -6.33
C PRO A 97 -5.10 -0.48 -7.69
N VAL A 98 -5.89 -0.86 -8.69
CA VAL A 98 -5.95 -0.19 -10.00
C VAL A 98 -7.32 0.45 -10.21
N ASP A 99 -8.39 -0.27 -9.85
CA ASP A 99 -9.76 0.23 -9.89
C ASP A 99 -10.59 -0.47 -8.81
N LEU A 100 -10.76 0.19 -7.67
CA LEU A 100 -11.52 -0.35 -6.53
C LEU A 100 -13.00 -0.57 -6.85
N SER A 101 -13.61 0.26 -7.71
CA SER A 101 -15.02 0.10 -8.06
C SER A 101 -15.31 -1.22 -8.78
N ARG A 102 -14.28 -1.79 -9.42
CA ARG A 102 -14.33 -3.07 -10.13
C ARG A 102 -13.56 -4.19 -9.41
N GLY A 103 -12.97 -3.89 -8.25
CA GLY A 103 -12.11 -4.83 -7.52
C GLY A 103 -10.86 -5.26 -8.31
N LEU A 104 -10.29 -4.37 -9.13
CA LEU A 104 -9.11 -4.67 -9.94
C LEU A 104 -7.83 -4.26 -9.23
N PHE A 105 -6.92 -5.22 -9.13
CA PHE A 105 -5.61 -5.09 -8.48
C PHE A 105 -4.53 -5.69 -9.38
N THR A 106 -3.36 -5.06 -9.38
CA THR A 106 -2.13 -5.69 -9.87
C THR A 106 -1.40 -6.36 -8.73
N LYS A 107 -0.65 -7.43 -9.03
CA LYS A 107 0.11 -8.15 -8.01
C LYS A 107 1.50 -8.56 -8.49
N TRP A 108 2.43 -8.70 -7.56
CA TRP A 108 3.73 -9.32 -7.79
C TRP A 108 4.27 -9.92 -6.50
N LYS A 109 5.23 -10.82 -6.64
CA LYS A 109 5.90 -11.47 -5.51
C LYS A 109 7.06 -10.58 -5.05
N VAL A 110 7.16 -10.33 -3.74
CA VAL A 110 8.18 -9.45 -3.13
C VAL A 110 9.10 -10.18 -2.15
N SER A 111 8.81 -11.46 -1.87
CA SER A 111 9.69 -12.37 -1.13
C SER A 111 9.38 -13.81 -1.52
N ASP A 112 10.40 -14.65 -1.62
CA ASP A 112 10.29 -16.10 -1.88
C ASP A 112 10.35 -16.96 -0.61
N THR A 113 10.64 -16.38 0.55
CA THR A 113 10.78 -17.14 1.80
C THR A 113 9.44 -17.27 2.52
N SER A 114 9.15 -18.43 3.10
CA SER A 114 7.97 -18.65 3.96
C SER A 114 7.69 -17.45 4.87
N ALA A 115 6.43 -17.00 4.90
CA ALA A 115 6.00 -15.90 5.75
C ALA A 115 4.72 -16.27 6.50
N SER A 116 4.75 -16.14 7.82
CA SER A 116 3.58 -16.33 8.68
C SER A 116 2.99 -15.02 9.20
N ARG A 117 3.83 -14.00 9.37
CA ARG A 117 3.39 -12.69 9.85
C ARG A 117 4.23 -11.63 9.19
N ILE A 118 3.64 -10.44 9.07
CA ILE A 118 4.30 -9.27 8.51
C ILE A 118 4.22 -8.16 9.55
N ALA A 119 5.35 -7.51 9.81
CA ALA A 119 5.43 -6.24 10.50
C ALA A 119 5.87 -5.17 9.49
N VAL A 120 5.22 -4.02 9.49
CA VAL A 120 5.50 -2.90 8.58
C VAL A 120 6.06 -1.75 9.39
N ALA A 121 7.18 -1.19 8.96
CA ALA A 121 7.82 -0.01 9.52
C ALA A 121 8.86 0.52 8.52
N ASP A 122 9.33 1.74 8.71
CA ASP A 122 10.53 2.24 8.01
C ASP A 122 11.77 1.73 8.77
N PHE A 123 12.34 0.61 8.32
CA PHE A 123 13.42 -0.08 9.05
C PHE A 123 14.80 0.49 8.72
N ASP A 124 14.96 1.20 7.60
CA ASP A 124 16.21 1.83 7.19
C ASP A 124 16.22 3.37 7.19
N ASN A 125 15.13 4.00 7.63
CA ASN A 125 14.94 5.45 7.74
C ASN A 125 15.00 6.18 6.39
N ASP A 126 14.58 5.54 5.29
CA ASP A 126 14.46 6.21 3.99
C ASP A 126 13.10 6.86 3.76
N GLY A 127 12.22 6.74 4.77
CA GLY A 127 10.89 7.28 4.80
C GLY A 127 9.83 6.33 4.26
N PHE A 128 10.17 5.33 3.45
CA PHE A 128 9.19 4.39 2.88
C PHE A 128 8.92 3.23 3.82
N ALA A 129 7.72 2.67 3.75
CA ALA A 129 7.39 1.48 4.50
C ALA A 129 8.20 0.29 3.96
N ASP A 130 8.99 -0.33 4.83
CA ASP A 130 9.60 -1.65 4.64
C ASP A 130 8.71 -2.72 5.29
N PHE A 131 9.10 -3.99 5.15
CA PHE A 131 8.42 -5.06 5.87
C PHE A 131 9.38 -6.11 6.45
N ALA A 132 9.01 -6.70 7.58
CA ALA A 132 9.70 -7.82 8.19
C ALA A 132 8.77 -9.03 8.30
N THR A 133 9.32 -10.22 8.09
CA THR A 133 8.58 -11.48 8.19
C THR A 133 9.21 -12.44 9.19
N ILE A 134 8.43 -13.44 9.59
CA ILE A 134 8.93 -14.64 10.25
C ILE A 134 8.40 -15.89 9.54
N GLY A 135 9.29 -16.84 9.24
CA GLY A 135 8.93 -18.13 8.66
C GLY A 135 7.94 -18.93 9.50
N TYR A 136 7.00 -19.63 8.86
CA TYR A 136 6.06 -20.47 9.60
C TYR A 136 6.70 -21.82 9.94
N HIS A 137 6.92 -22.08 11.22
CA HIS A 137 7.44 -23.36 11.66
C HIS A 137 6.72 -23.86 12.91
N VAL A 138 5.69 -24.68 12.70
CA VAL A 138 4.89 -25.27 13.77
C VAL A 138 4.85 -26.79 13.55
N PRO A 139 5.60 -27.57 14.35
CA PRO A 139 5.60 -29.02 14.28
C PRO A 139 4.18 -29.60 14.39
N GLY A 140 3.85 -30.57 13.53
CA GLY A 140 2.52 -31.18 13.45
C GLY A 140 1.51 -30.39 12.61
N TYR A 141 1.88 -29.20 12.10
CA TYR A 141 1.10 -28.44 11.12
C TYR A 141 1.89 -28.28 9.82
N TYR A 142 2.70 -27.23 9.73
CA TYR A 142 3.58 -26.95 8.60
C TYR A 142 4.89 -26.42 9.16
N SER A 143 6.00 -26.94 8.64
CA SER A 143 7.34 -26.58 9.05
C SER A 143 8.11 -26.14 7.82
N ALA A 144 8.22 -24.83 7.62
CA ALA A 144 9.10 -24.28 6.60
C ALA A 144 10.54 -24.70 6.88
N GLU A 145 11.29 -24.98 5.83
CA GLU A 145 12.73 -25.23 5.95
C GLU A 145 13.44 -23.93 6.33
N ASN A 146 14.38 -24.01 7.29
CA ASN A 146 15.20 -22.87 7.74
C ASN A 146 14.39 -21.61 8.12
N PRO A 147 13.45 -21.70 9.10
CA PRO A 147 12.64 -20.56 9.48
C PRO A 147 13.53 -19.43 10.02
N SER A 148 13.35 -18.23 9.48
CA SER A 148 14.11 -17.04 9.86
C SER A 148 13.18 -15.86 10.08
N VAL A 149 13.67 -14.87 10.84
CA VAL A 149 13.14 -13.52 10.82
C VAL A 149 13.94 -12.75 9.78
N SER A 150 13.26 -12.13 8.81
CA SER A 150 13.88 -11.42 7.71
C SER A 150 13.29 -10.02 7.59
N VAL A 151 14.12 -9.03 7.26
CA VAL A 151 13.70 -7.67 6.92
C VAL A 151 13.90 -7.48 5.42
N PHE A 152 12.89 -6.91 4.76
CA PHE A 152 12.86 -6.64 3.33
C PHE A 152 12.71 -5.14 3.13
N TYR A 153 13.77 -4.54 2.61
CA TYR A 153 13.79 -3.14 2.25
C TYR A 153 12.97 -2.92 0.98
N ASN A 154 12.08 -1.94 0.99
CA ASN A 154 11.12 -1.70 -0.07
C ASN A 154 11.77 -1.03 -1.29
N ARG A 155 12.55 -1.80 -2.04
CA ARG A 155 13.26 -1.36 -3.24
C ARG A 155 12.55 -1.72 -4.55
N PHE A 156 11.37 -2.32 -4.47
CA PHE A 156 10.60 -2.82 -5.62
C PHE A 156 9.52 -1.83 -6.09
N VAL A 157 9.05 -0.92 -5.23
CA VAL A 157 8.12 0.13 -5.65
C VAL A 157 8.84 1.29 -6.34
N ASN A 158 8.12 1.98 -7.21
CA ASN A 158 8.67 3.13 -7.92
C ASN A 158 8.70 4.36 -7.01
N ARG A 159 9.88 4.65 -6.44
CA ARG A 159 10.11 5.78 -5.51
C ARG A 159 10.13 7.16 -6.18
N ILE A 160 9.81 7.25 -7.48
CA ILE A 160 9.80 8.52 -8.23
C ILE A 160 8.71 9.49 -7.70
N THR A 161 7.82 9.04 -6.81
CA THR A 161 6.85 9.86 -6.06
C THR A 161 7.44 10.74 -4.95
N GLN A 162 8.75 10.75 -4.70
CA GLN A 162 9.37 11.98 -4.20
C GLN A 162 9.40 13.00 -5.34
N VAL A 163 8.26 13.63 -5.60
CA VAL A 163 8.19 14.79 -6.49
C VAL A 163 9.10 15.84 -5.87
N LYS A 164 10.29 16.00 -6.46
CA LYS A 164 11.14 17.15 -6.22
C LYS A 164 10.22 18.36 -6.32
N ASN A 165 10.11 19.16 -5.26
CA ASN A 165 9.35 20.39 -5.34
C ASN A 165 10.05 21.24 -6.41
N GLU A 166 9.41 21.33 -7.58
CA GLU A 166 10.02 21.99 -8.74
C GLU A 166 9.82 23.51 -8.65
N LEU A 167 8.93 23.95 -7.75
CA LEU A 167 8.84 25.32 -7.29
C LEU A 167 10.14 25.72 -6.59
N GLN A 168 10.83 26.71 -7.16
CA GLN A 168 11.98 27.34 -6.53
C GLN A 168 11.75 28.84 -6.43
N VAL A 169 12.22 29.44 -5.34
CA VAL A 169 12.24 30.89 -5.15
C VAL A 169 13.66 31.33 -4.89
N MET A 170 14.07 32.41 -5.54
CA MET A 170 15.34 33.06 -5.29
C MET A 170 15.12 34.56 -5.15
N ARG A 171 15.79 35.19 -4.19
CA ARG A 171 15.82 36.65 -4.10
C ARG A 171 16.80 37.20 -5.12
N GLN A 172 16.36 38.17 -5.93
CA GLN A 172 17.20 38.91 -6.85
C GLN A 172 16.98 40.40 -6.59
N ASN A 173 17.96 41.06 -5.99
CA ASN A 173 17.86 42.44 -5.50
C ASN A 173 16.67 42.61 -4.52
N ASP A 174 15.71 43.47 -4.88
CA ASP A 174 14.51 43.76 -4.10
C ASP A 174 13.28 42.98 -4.60
N GLU A 175 13.48 41.96 -5.44
CA GLU A 175 12.43 41.11 -6.01
C GLU A 175 12.63 39.62 -5.70
N LEU A 176 11.55 38.86 -5.84
CA LEU A 176 11.57 37.39 -5.80
C LEU A 176 11.38 36.85 -7.22
N LEU A 177 12.32 35.99 -7.64
CA LEU A 177 12.22 35.23 -8.88
C LEU A 177 11.71 33.82 -8.56
N PHE A 178 10.62 33.43 -9.22
CA PHE A 178 10.03 32.10 -9.09
C PHE A 178 10.34 31.26 -10.31
N THR A 179 10.88 30.06 -10.10
CA THR A 179 10.91 29.02 -11.12
C THR A 179 9.68 28.14 -10.92
N ILE A 180 8.79 28.15 -11.90
CA ILE A 180 7.49 27.47 -11.83
C ILE A 180 7.47 26.33 -12.85
N PRO A 181 7.25 25.08 -12.43
CA PRO A 181 7.12 23.97 -13.35
C PRO A 181 5.85 24.12 -14.18
N ARG A 182 5.83 23.55 -15.38
CA ARG A 182 4.60 23.53 -16.18
C ARG A 182 3.56 22.64 -15.47
N PRO A 183 2.29 23.06 -15.35
CA PRO A 183 1.24 22.25 -14.73
C PRO A 183 1.16 20.81 -15.27
N ASN A 184 1.32 20.63 -16.58
CA ASN A 184 1.28 19.30 -17.21
C ASN A 184 2.57 18.47 -17.05
N LYS A 185 3.56 18.95 -16.28
CA LYS A 185 4.81 18.26 -15.99
C LYS A 185 4.93 17.83 -14.53
N ILE A 186 4.05 18.31 -13.66
CA ILE A 186 3.96 17.86 -12.27
C ILE A 186 2.86 16.80 -12.14
N LEU A 187 3.08 15.82 -11.28
CA LEU A 187 2.12 14.73 -11.04
C LEU A 187 1.13 15.03 -9.91
N GLN A 188 1.47 16.00 -9.05
CA GLN A 188 0.69 16.36 -7.87
C GLN A 188 0.73 17.86 -7.62
N TYR A 189 -0.23 18.35 -6.84
CA TYR A 189 -0.28 19.73 -6.37
C TYR A 189 1.02 20.14 -5.65
N GLN A 190 1.52 21.34 -5.94
CA GLN A 190 2.68 21.93 -5.28
C GLN A 190 2.32 23.32 -4.74
N ALA A 191 2.80 23.63 -3.52
CA ALA A 191 2.60 24.93 -2.89
C ALA A 191 3.89 25.46 -2.27
N LEU A 192 4.12 26.77 -2.41
CA LEU A 192 5.24 27.49 -1.83
C LEU A 192 4.75 28.79 -1.17
N PRO A 193 4.57 28.81 0.17
CA PRO A 193 4.36 30.05 0.91
C PRO A 193 5.59 30.96 0.79
N PHE A 194 5.39 32.25 0.47
CA PHE A 194 6.53 33.15 0.21
C PHE A 194 6.46 34.51 0.92
N LEU A 195 5.29 34.92 1.42
CA LEU A 195 5.14 36.21 2.09
C LEU A 195 3.98 36.19 3.08
N THR A 196 4.20 36.67 4.30
CA THR A 196 3.12 36.89 5.28
C THR A 196 3.02 38.37 5.60
N ILE A 197 1.86 38.98 5.33
CA ILE A 197 1.58 40.39 5.61
C ILE A 197 0.17 40.50 6.20
N GLY A 198 0.03 41.24 7.30
CA GLY A 198 -1.27 41.48 7.92
C GLY A 198 -2.00 40.22 8.38
N GLY A 199 -1.26 39.17 8.75
CA GLY A 199 -1.84 37.87 9.14
C GLY A 199 -2.27 36.97 7.99
N ILE A 200 -2.10 37.42 6.74
CA ILE A 200 -2.38 36.64 5.53
C ILE A 200 -1.07 36.12 4.96
N THR A 201 -1.02 34.82 4.67
CA THR A 201 0.13 34.19 3.99
C THR A 201 -0.20 34.00 2.52
N LEU A 202 0.63 34.59 1.66
CA LEU A 202 0.58 34.41 0.22
C LEU A 202 1.40 33.16 -0.14
N SER A 203 0.77 32.26 -0.89
CA SER A 203 1.37 31.06 -1.47
C SER A 203 1.32 31.10 -2.99
N LEU A 204 2.36 30.56 -3.61
CA LEU A 204 2.34 30.21 -5.03
C LEU A 204 1.97 28.74 -5.15
N GLU A 205 0.95 28.43 -5.95
CA GLU A 205 0.35 27.10 -6.05
C GLU A 205 0.28 26.65 -7.51
N VAL A 206 0.65 25.39 -7.77
CA VAL A 206 0.56 24.78 -9.10
C VAL A 206 -0.22 23.48 -9.00
N LEU A 207 -1.29 23.40 -9.79
CA LEU A 207 -2.16 22.25 -9.88
C LEU A 207 -1.89 21.50 -11.19
N PRO A 208 -1.76 20.17 -11.20
CA PRO A 208 -1.76 19.39 -12.44
C PRO A 208 -3.11 19.49 -13.17
N PRO A 209 -3.18 19.21 -14.48
CA PRO A 209 -4.42 19.21 -15.23
C PRO A 209 -5.49 18.33 -14.56
N TYR A 210 -6.73 18.81 -14.58
CA TYR A 210 -7.90 18.09 -14.04
C TYR A 210 -7.87 17.83 -12.53
N SER A 211 -7.01 18.52 -11.77
CA SER A 211 -7.05 18.50 -10.31
C SER A 211 -7.84 19.68 -9.75
N SER A 212 -8.50 19.46 -8.61
CA SER A 212 -9.14 20.49 -7.81
C SER A 212 -8.45 20.61 -6.45
N ARG A 213 -8.47 21.82 -5.90
CA ARG A 213 -8.02 22.13 -4.54
C ARG A 213 -9.06 21.71 -3.50
#